data_AF-A0A285PQI0-F1
#
_entry.id   AF-A0A285PQI0-F1
#
_cell.length_a   1.000
_cell.length_b   1.000
_cell.length_c   1.000
_cell.angle_alpha   90.00
_cell.angle_beta   90.00
_cell.angle_gamma   90.00
#
_symmetry.space_group_name_H-M   'P 1'
#
loop_
_entity.id
_entity.type
_entity.pdbx_description
1 polymer ?
#
loop_
_entity_poly.entity_id
_entity_poly.type
_entity_poly.pdbx_seq_one_letter_code
_entity_poly.pdbx_strand_id
1 'polypeptide(L)'
;MLMRYYLDENFQMEYPEKVMQICSEEYYVNMMRAWYFATALAKQYENILPFIEDKKLDVWTHNKTIQKAIESYRITPEQKMYLRTLKIK
;
A
#
# COMPACT_ATOMS: atom_id res chain seq x y z
N MET A 1 11.94 11.56 1.52
CA MET A 1 13.14 11.29 0.70
C MET A 1 13.06 9.90 0.08
N LEU A 2 13.11 8.80 0.86
CA LEU A 2 13.12 7.43 0.32
C LEU A 2 11.86 7.06 -0.50
N MET A 3 10.67 7.34 0.02
CA MET A 3 9.41 7.07 -0.69
C MET A 3 9.20 7.94 -1.93
N ARG A 4 9.97 9.03 -2.09
CA ARG A 4 9.92 9.85 -3.30
C ARG A 4 10.78 9.23 -4.38
N TYR A 5 11.99 8.78 -4.06
CA TYR A 5 12.93 8.20 -5.02
C TYR A 5 12.58 6.76 -5.44
N TYR A 6 12.25 5.88 -4.49
CA TYR A 6 12.07 4.44 -4.75
C TYR A 6 10.65 4.01 -5.10
N LEU A 7 9.71 4.95 -5.14
CA LEU A 7 8.34 4.71 -5.62
C LEU A 7 8.02 5.54 -6.86
N ASP A 8 9.04 6.13 -7.50
CA ASP A 8 8.90 7.00 -8.67
C ASP A 8 9.97 6.58 -9.68
N GLU A 9 10.91 7.46 -10.03
CA GLU A 9 11.99 7.23 -11.00
C GLU A 9 12.73 5.89 -10.84
N ASN A 10 13.01 5.45 -9.62
CA ASN A 10 13.76 4.22 -9.35
C ASN A 10 12.88 3.08 -8.81
N PHE A 11 11.57 3.10 -9.08
CA PHE A 11 10.68 2.02 -8.63
C PHE A 11 11.07 0.67 -9.22
N GLN A 12 11.12 -0.35 -8.36
CA GLN A 12 11.33 -1.75 -8.74
C GLN A 12 10.36 -2.62 -7.95
N MET A 13 9.81 -3.65 -8.60
CA MET A 13 8.85 -4.59 -7.99
C MET A 13 9.44 -5.34 -6.79
N GLU A 14 10.76 -5.51 -6.73
CA GLU A 14 11.44 -6.13 -5.59
C GLU A 14 11.20 -5.37 -4.26
N TYR A 15 10.95 -4.05 -4.31
CA TYR A 15 10.73 -3.27 -3.09
C TYR A 15 9.41 -3.58 -2.39
N PRO A 16 8.23 -3.49 -3.05
CA PRO A 16 6.98 -3.90 -2.41
C PRO A 16 6.99 -5.39 -2.05
N GLU A 17 7.67 -6.25 -2.82
CA GLU A 17 7.84 -7.67 -2.48
C GLU A 17 8.59 -7.86 -1.15
N LYS A 18 9.71 -7.17 -0.95
CA LYS A 18 10.46 -7.19 0.31
C LYS A 18 9.63 -6.67 1.48
N VAL A 19 8.90 -5.56 1.31
CA VAL A 19 8.08 -4.97 2.38
C VAL A 19 6.89 -5.85 2.74
N MET A 20 6.28 -6.51 1.75
CA MET A 20 5.19 -7.48 1.92
C MET A 20 5.64 -8.63 2.83
N GLN A 21 6.84 -9.17 2.61
CA GLN A 21 7.42 -10.30 3.36
C GLN A 21 7.74 -10.00 4.83
N ILE A 22 7.75 -8.73 5.25
CA ILE A 22 7.99 -8.38 6.64
C ILE A 22 6.81 -8.84 7.49
N CYS A 23 7.05 -9.75 8.43
CA CYS A 23 6.10 -10.13 9.47
C CYS A 23 6.59 -9.56 10.81
N SER A 24 5.73 -8.79 11.48
CA SER A 24 6.07 -8.13 12.73
C SER A 24 4.82 -7.98 13.60
N GLU A 25 4.96 -8.13 14.91
CA GLU A 25 3.92 -7.80 15.88
C GLU A 25 3.99 -6.32 16.31
N GLU A 26 5.12 -5.67 16.05
CA GLU A 26 5.35 -4.26 16.39
C GLU A 26 4.43 -3.32 15.60
N TYR A 27 3.65 -2.53 16.34
CA TYR A 27 2.67 -1.61 15.78
C TYR A 27 3.25 -0.64 14.74
N TYR A 28 4.40 -0.02 15.05
CA TYR A 28 5.00 1.00 14.18
C TYR A 28 5.60 0.40 12.91
N VAL A 29 6.06 -0.86 12.96
CA VAL A 29 6.52 -1.58 11.76
C VAL A 29 5.35 -1.82 10.83
N ASN A 30 4.24 -2.34 11.34
CA ASN A 30 3.04 -2.56 10.53
C ASN A 30 2.44 -1.25 10.02
N MET A 31 2.45 -0.17 10.84
CA MET A 31 2.02 1.15 10.39
C MET A 31 2.87 1.66 9.22
N MET A 32 4.20 1.48 9.29
CA MET A 32 5.10 1.86 8.20
C MET A 32 4.86 1.04 6.94
N ARG A 33 4.61 -0.27 7.05
CA ARG A 33 4.19 -1.12 5.92
C ARG A 33 2.91 -0.58 5.30
N ALA A 34 1.91 -0.23 6.12
CA ALA A 34 0.64 0.30 5.63
C ALA A 34 0.81 1.64 4.89
N TRP A 35 1.60 2.57 5.45
CA TRP A 35 1.95 3.85 4.82
C TRP A 35 2.74 3.66 3.52
N TYR A 36 3.64 2.69 3.49
CA TYR A 36 4.40 2.33 2.29
C TYR A 36 3.46 1.97 1.15
N PHE A 37 2.59 0.98 1.33
CA PHE A 37 1.67 0.55 0.28
C PHE A 37 0.66 1.65 -0.09
N ALA A 38 0.19 2.45 0.87
CA ALA A 38 -0.72 3.57 0.57
C ALA A 38 -0.06 4.64 -0.31
N THR A 39 1.22 4.91 -0.04
CA THR A 39 2.01 5.86 -0.84
C THR A 39 2.37 5.26 -2.21
N ALA A 40 2.65 3.96 -2.25
CA ALA A 40 2.95 3.24 -3.48
C ALA A 40 1.71 3.18 -4.40
N LEU A 41 0.50 2.95 -3.87
CA LEU A 41 -0.76 3.08 -4.62
C LEU A 41 -0.91 4.47 -5.25
N ALA A 42 -0.47 5.53 -4.56
CA ALA A 42 -0.57 6.89 -5.06
C ALA A 42 0.44 7.25 -6.16
N LYS A 43 1.47 6.41 -6.38
CA LYS A 43 2.55 6.68 -7.34
C LYS A 43 2.66 5.62 -8.45
N GLN A 44 2.29 4.39 -8.13
CA GLN A 44 2.49 3.18 -8.93
C GLN A 44 1.23 2.31 -8.89
N TYR A 45 0.06 2.93 -9.07
CA TYR A 45 -1.25 2.32 -8.81
C TYR A 45 -1.37 0.92 -9.44
N GLU A 46 -1.15 0.80 -10.75
CA GLU A 46 -1.26 -0.47 -11.50
C GLU A 46 -0.30 -1.56 -10.99
N ASN A 47 0.91 -1.17 -10.56
CA ASN A 47 1.91 -2.13 -10.06
C ASN A 47 1.60 -2.60 -8.63
N ILE A 48 0.91 -1.79 -7.84
CA ILE A 48 0.68 -2.03 -6.42
C ILE A 48 -0.71 -2.60 -6.15
N LEU A 49 -1.69 -2.30 -6.99
CA LEU A 49 -3.05 -2.79 -6.87
C LEU A 49 -3.14 -4.32 -6.71
N PRO A 50 -2.35 -5.15 -7.44
CA PRO A 50 -2.38 -6.61 -7.26
C PRO A 50 -2.03 -7.09 -5.85
N PHE A 51 -1.20 -6.36 -5.10
CA PHE A 51 -0.89 -6.72 -3.70
C PHE A 51 -2.13 -6.61 -2.79
N ILE A 52 -3.06 -5.71 -3.15
CA ILE A 52 -4.31 -5.48 -2.42
C ILE A 52 -5.41 -6.38 -2.96
N GLU A 53 -5.53 -6.58 -4.27
CA GLU A 53 -6.53 -7.50 -4.83
C GLU A 53 -6.29 -8.95 -4.38
N ASP A 54 -5.04 -9.40 -4.45
CA ASP A 54 -4.63 -10.76 -4.05
C ASP A 54 -4.51 -10.93 -2.53
N LYS A 55 -4.78 -9.88 -1.74
CA LYS A 55 -4.69 -9.88 -0.27
C LYS A 55 -3.35 -10.40 0.26
N LYS A 56 -2.24 -9.92 -0.32
CA LYS A 56 -0.89 -10.40 0.03
C LYS A 56 -0.36 -9.86 1.36
N LEU A 57 -1.10 -8.96 2.02
CA LEU A 57 -0.76 -8.37 3.31
C LEU A 57 -1.63 -8.98 4.41
N ASP A 58 -1.13 -8.94 5.65
CA ASP A 58 -1.97 -9.29 6.80
C ASP A 58 -3.17 -8.35 6.91
N VAL A 59 -4.26 -8.85 7.51
CA VAL A 59 -5.57 -8.18 7.55
C VAL A 59 -5.47 -6.75 8.08
N TRP A 60 -4.66 -6.54 9.12
CA TRP A 60 -4.51 -5.22 9.71
C TRP A 60 -3.79 -4.27 8.75
N THR A 61 -2.63 -4.67 8.22
CA THR A 61 -1.84 -3.84 7.31
C THR A 61 -2.61 -3.55 6.03
N HIS A 62 -3.28 -4.54 5.46
CA HIS A 62 -4.14 -4.42 4.28
C HIS A 62 -5.23 -3.35 4.45
N ASN A 63 -6.03 -3.48 5.52
CA ASN A 63 -7.12 -2.55 5.78
C ASN A 63 -6.60 -1.15 6.13
N LYS A 64 -5.44 -1.06 6.78
CA LYS A 64 -4.78 0.20 7.12
C LYS A 64 -4.21 0.90 5.88
N THR A 65 -3.65 0.15 4.93
CA THR A 65 -3.24 0.65 3.62
C THR A 65 -4.41 1.26 2.88
N ILE A 66 -5.55 0.56 2.80
CA ILE A 66 -6.76 1.09 2.16
C ILE A 66 -7.20 2.39 2.86
N GLN A 67 -7.29 2.40 4.20
CA GLN A 67 -7.64 3.60 4.95
C GLN A 67 -6.73 4.78 4.59
N LYS A 68 -5.41 4.58 4.57
CA LYS A 68 -4.43 5.63 4.28
C LYS A 68 -4.49 6.09 2.82
N ALA A 69 -4.69 5.17 1.89
CA ALA A 69 -4.81 5.49 0.47
C ALA A 69 -6.05 6.35 0.21
N ILE A 70 -7.20 6.02 0.80
CA ILE A 70 -8.43 6.81 0.57
C ILE A 70 -8.40 8.20 1.24
N GLU A 71 -7.61 8.38 2.29
CA GLU A 71 -7.35 9.69 2.92
C GLU A 71 -6.45 10.59 2.04
N SER A 72 -5.69 10.01 1.10
CA SER A 72 -4.79 10.77 0.22
C SER A 72 -5.54 11.54 -0.87
N TYR A 73 -5.12 12.79 -1.13
CA TYR A 73 -5.60 13.57 -2.28
C TYR A 73 -5.03 13.09 -3.63
N ARG A 74 -4.01 12.22 -3.63
CA ARG A 74 -3.35 11.70 -4.84
C ARG A 74 -4.06 10.49 -5.46
N ILE A 75 -5.03 9.91 -4.76
CA ILE A 75 -5.85 8.80 -5.25
C ILE A 75 -7.16 9.38 -5.78
N THR A 76 -7.59 8.99 -6.99
CA THR A 76 -8.82 9.54 -7.59
C THR A 76 -10.06 9.05 -6.87
N PRO A 77 -11.21 9.77 -6.93
CA PRO A 77 -12.45 9.31 -6.32
C PRO A 77 -12.86 7.88 -6.71
N GLU A 78 -12.66 7.50 -7.98
CA GLU A 78 -12.98 6.18 -8.52
C GLU A 78 -12.08 5.11 -7.90
N GLN A 79 -10.77 5.36 -7.83
CA GLN A 79 -9.83 4.47 -7.16
C GLN A 79 -10.16 4.33 -5.66
N LYS A 80 -10.60 5.41 -5.00
CA LYS A 80 -11.03 5.33 -3.59
C LYS A 80 -12.27 4.46 -3.42
N MET A 81 -13.24 4.58 -4.32
CA MET A 81 -14.43 3.73 -4.31
C MET A 81 -14.04 2.26 -4.50
N TYR A 82 -13.15 1.98 -5.46
CA TYR A 82 -12.67 0.62 -5.71
C TYR A 82 -11.87 0.05 -4.54
N LEU A 83 -10.96 0.81 -3.93
CA LEU A 83 -10.17 0.33 -2.79
C LEU A 83 -11.04 0.01 -1.56
N ARG A 84 -12.15 0.75 -1.32
CA ARG A 84 -13.12 0.40 -0.26
C ARG A 84 -13.74 -0.99 -0.49
N THR A 85 -13.92 -1.32 -1.76
CA THR A 85 -14.07 -2.66 -2.35
C THR A 85 -13.42 -3.82 -1.63
N LEU A 86 -12.13 -3.60 -1.35
CA LEU A 86 -11.16 -4.64 -1.11
C LEU A 86 -10.85 -4.83 0.37
N LYS A 87 -11.54 -4.12 1.28
CA LYS A 87 -11.34 -4.30 2.72
C LYS A 87 -11.71 -5.73 3.13
N ILE A 88 -10.86 -6.33 3.95
CA ILE A 88 -11.07 -7.67 4.50
C ILE A 88 -11.92 -7.54 5.78
N LYS A 89 -12.95 -8.38 5.90
CA LYS A 89 -13.82 -8.47 7.09
C LYS A 89 -13.21 -9.38 8.14
#